data_AF-A0A850SZK5-F1
#
_entry.id   AF-A0A850SZK5-F1
#
_cell.length_a   1.000
_cell.length_b   1.000
_cell.length_c   1.000
_cell.angle_alpha   90.00
_cell.angle_beta   90.00
_cell.angle_gamma   90.00
#
_symmetry.space_group_name_H-M   'P 1'
#
loop_
_entity.id
_entity.type
_entity.pdbx_description
1 polymer ?
#
loop_
_entity_poly.entity_id
_entity_poly.type
_entity_poly.pdbx_seq_one_letter_code
_entity_poly.pdbx_strand_id
1 'polypeptide(L)'
;LTLIDKTLGSLDNTRTTAPYKRLRGRLHGISQDARYGFMFGSLSVQDTMSEFLSQLFRIPVEGSPVSIIELGGLPVEVAQVIVSVVARLAFEFGLWSHGAAPIALVVEDAHRYAPAKENVGFAPTRKALVRIAKEGRKVGVSLWVASQRPTELDGTILSQCNTIFAMRLANQADQEALRAAVPDASTSLLSCLPSLGLG
;
A
#
# COMPACT_ATOMS: atom_id res chain seq x y z
N LEU A 1 -6.46 19.36 19.32
CA LEU A 1 -5.58 20.13 20.23
C LEU A 1 -6.18 20.27 21.63
N THR A 2 -7.48 20.52 21.73
CA THR A 2 -8.26 20.56 22.98
C THR A 2 -8.04 19.41 23.97
N LEU A 3 -7.84 18.16 23.51
CA LEU A 3 -7.55 17.03 24.39
C LEU A 3 -6.16 17.12 25.06
N ILE A 4 -5.18 17.66 24.33
CA ILE A 4 -3.81 17.90 24.83
C ILE A 4 -3.81 19.09 25.79
N ASP A 5 -4.60 20.13 25.51
CA ASP A 5 -4.73 21.28 26.41
C ASP A 5 -5.46 20.92 27.70
N LYS A 6 -6.48 20.05 27.62
CA LYS A 6 -7.19 19.51 28.80
C LYS A 6 -6.27 18.67 29.70
N THR A 7 -5.39 17.86 29.11
CA THR A 7 -4.41 17.05 29.85
C THR A 7 -3.21 17.86 30.35
N LEU A 8 -2.79 18.90 29.63
CA LEU A 8 -1.82 19.89 30.13
C LEU A 8 -2.36 20.69 31.32
N GLY A 9 -3.65 21.04 31.30
CA GLY A 9 -4.33 21.78 32.37
C GLY A 9 -4.67 20.94 33.60
N SER A 10 -4.81 19.62 33.47
CA SER A 10 -5.05 18.71 34.61
C SER A 10 -3.77 18.24 35.31
N LEU A 11 -2.59 18.57 34.78
CA LEU A 11 -1.30 18.18 35.33
C LEU A 11 -0.72 19.35 36.15
N ASP A 12 -1.20 19.50 37.39
CA ASP A 12 -0.67 20.46 38.37
C ASP A 12 0.75 20.14 38.86
N ASN A 13 1.36 19.03 38.41
CA ASN A 13 2.70 18.64 38.81
C ASN A 13 3.71 18.98 37.70
N THR A 14 4.59 19.93 38.00
CA THR A 14 5.59 20.56 37.12
C THR A 14 6.57 19.60 36.42
N ARG A 15 6.53 18.30 36.73
CA ARG A 15 7.48 17.29 36.25
C ARG A 15 7.11 16.58 34.95
N THR A 16 5.90 16.72 34.39
CA THR A 16 5.49 15.91 33.22
C THR A 16 4.86 16.66 32.04
N THR A 17 4.92 17.99 31.96
CA THR A 17 4.30 18.76 30.87
C THR A 17 5.18 18.96 29.63
N ALA A 18 6.51 18.82 29.75
CA ALA A 18 7.47 19.05 28.66
C ALA A 18 7.27 18.14 27.42
N PRO A 19 6.97 16.83 27.55
CA PRO A 19 6.67 15.97 26.40
C PRO A 19 5.43 16.42 25.63
N TYR A 20 4.36 16.81 26.34
CA TYR A 20 3.11 17.28 25.74
C TYR A 20 3.26 18.63 25.04
N LYS A 21 4.04 19.56 25.63
CA LYS A 21 4.39 20.84 24.96
C LYS A 21 5.16 20.60 23.66
N ARG A 22 6.11 19.65 23.64
CA ARG A 22 6.85 19.26 22.42
C ARG A 22 5.95 18.62 21.38
N LEU A 23 5.11 17.66 21.77
CA LEU A 23 4.16 17.01 20.86
C LEU A 23 3.19 18.03 20.26
N ARG A 24 2.67 18.96 21.08
CA ARG A 24 1.83 20.07 20.64
C ARG A 24 2.54 20.95 19.62
N GLY A 25 3.79 21.34 19.88
CA GLY A 25 4.59 22.13 18.95
C GLY A 25 4.76 21.43 17.59
N ARG A 26 5.05 20.12 17.59
CA ARG A 26 5.17 19.33 16.36
C ARG A 26 3.83 19.22 15.61
N LEU A 27 2.74 18.90 16.31
CA LEU A 27 1.42 18.81 15.70
C LEU A 27 0.95 20.15 15.15
N HIS A 28 1.25 21.25 15.83
CA HIS A 28 0.90 22.59 15.35
C HIS A 28 1.70 22.96 14.08
N GLY A 29 3.00 22.68 14.07
CA GLY A 29 3.84 22.87 12.89
C GLY A 29 3.37 22.06 11.69
N ILE A 30 2.98 20.79 11.91
CA ILE A 30 2.41 19.94 10.85
C ILE A 30 1.02 20.47 10.41
N SER A 31 0.19 20.97 11.33
CA SER A 31 -1.15 21.47 11.00
C SER A 31 -1.17 22.77 10.21
N GLN A 32 -0.11 23.58 10.29
CA GLN A 32 0.03 24.82 9.52
C GLN A 32 0.78 24.63 8.20
N ASP A 33 1.36 23.44 7.98
CA ASP A 33 2.05 23.14 6.74
C ASP A 33 1.02 22.87 5.64
N ALA A 34 1.09 23.67 4.57
CA ALA A 34 0.16 23.62 3.44
C ALA A 34 0.07 22.22 2.81
N ARG A 35 1.12 21.40 2.90
CA ARG A 35 1.14 20.02 2.39
C ARG A 35 0.19 19.10 3.15
N TYR A 36 -0.12 19.42 4.40
CA TYR A 36 -1.05 18.66 5.25
C TYR A 36 -2.40 19.36 5.41
N GLY A 37 -2.68 20.42 4.64
CA GLY A 37 -3.94 21.17 4.70
C GLY A 37 -5.19 20.30 4.53
N PHE A 38 -5.08 19.21 3.77
CA PHE A 38 -6.14 18.22 3.58
C PHE A 38 -6.56 17.49 4.88
N MET A 39 -5.67 17.35 5.86
CA MET A 39 -5.95 16.67 7.13
C MET A 39 -6.61 17.59 8.17
N PHE A 40 -6.36 18.90 8.09
CA PHE A 40 -6.71 19.88 9.12
C PHE A 40 -7.67 20.97 8.64
N GLY A 41 -8.16 20.88 7.40
CA GLY A 41 -9.21 21.74 6.87
C GLY A 41 -10.54 21.59 7.61
N SER A 42 -11.44 22.57 7.45
CA SER A 42 -12.78 22.54 8.03
C SER A 42 -13.58 21.34 7.49
N LEU A 43 -13.86 20.36 8.34
CA LEU A 43 -14.71 19.21 8.06
C LEU A 43 -16.15 19.64 7.80
N SER A 44 -16.52 19.88 6.54
CA SER A 44 -17.91 19.71 6.11
C SER A 44 -18.15 18.21 5.94
N VAL A 45 -18.78 17.58 6.94
CA VAL A 45 -19.15 16.15 6.85
C VAL A 45 -20.30 16.04 5.84
N GLN A 46 -19.97 15.69 4.61
CA GLN A 46 -20.92 15.18 3.63
C GLN A 46 -20.74 13.67 3.57
N ASP A 47 -21.84 12.91 3.49
CA ASP A 47 -21.83 11.45 3.36
C ASP A 47 -21.37 11.04 1.95
N THR A 48 -20.08 11.23 1.66
CA THR A 48 -19.48 11.05 0.34
C THR A 48 -18.75 9.72 0.20
N MET A 49 -18.74 8.88 1.24
CA MET A 49 -17.96 7.62 1.21
C MET A 49 -18.44 6.67 0.12
N SER A 50 -19.76 6.55 -0.09
CA SER A 50 -20.30 5.70 -1.15
C SER A 50 -19.90 6.23 -2.54
N GLU A 51 -20.00 7.54 -2.76
CA GLU A 51 -19.58 8.18 -4.01
C GLU A 51 -18.08 8.02 -4.24
N PHE A 52 -17.27 8.24 -3.20
CA PHE A 52 -15.83 8.08 -3.24
C PHE A 52 -15.43 6.65 -3.58
N LEU A 53 -16.00 5.64 -2.92
CA LEU A 53 -15.70 4.23 -3.21
C LEU A 53 -16.16 3.83 -4.60
N SER A 54 -17.31 4.35 -5.05
CA SER A 54 -17.82 4.15 -6.41
C SER A 54 -16.86 4.71 -7.46
N GLN A 55 -16.31 5.91 -7.23
CA GLN A 55 -15.30 6.50 -8.11
C GLN A 55 -13.95 5.77 -8.03
N LEU A 56 -13.51 5.42 -6.82
CA LEU A 56 -12.22 4.78 -6.56
C LEU A 56 -12.14 3.40 -7.22
N PHE A 57 -13.18 2.57 -7.04
CA PHE A 57 -13.22 1.21 -7.58
C PHE A 57 -13.97 1.09 -8.90
N ARG A 58 -14.52 2.20 -9.43
CA ARG A 58 -15.33 2.23 -10.67
C ARG A 58 -16.48 1.24 -10.61
N ILE A 59 -17.30 1.35 -9.56
CA ILE A 59 -18.48 0.52 -9.36
C ILE A 59 -19.70 1.43 -9.25
N PRO A 60 -20.67 1.37 -10.19
CA PRO A 60 -20.68 0.53 -11.40
C PRO A 60 -19.59 0.95 -12.43
N VAL A 61 -19.23 0.03 -13.33
CA VAL A 61 -18.10 0.21 -14.27
C VAL A 61 -18.38 1.26 -15.36
N GLU A 62 -19.60 1.31 -15.88
CA GLU A 62 -20.06 2.31 -16.87
C GLU A 62 -19.07 2.59 -18.03
N GLY A 63 -18.40 1.54 -18.53
CA GLY A 63 -17.43 1.64 -19.62
C GLY A 63 -16.04 2.18 -19.23
N SER A 64 -15.82 2.52 -17.96
CA SER A 64 -14.54 3.01 -17.42
C SER A 64 -14.00 2.09 -16.31
N PRO A 65 -13.48 0.89 -16.64
CA PRO A 65 -13.14 -0.15 -15.65
C PRO A 65 -11.86 0.11 -14.86
N VAL A 66 -11.09 1.14 -15.20
CA VAL A 66 -9.78 1.40 -14.61
C VAL A 66 -9.79 2.73 -13.86
N SER A 67 -9.27 2.67 -12.63
CA SER A 67 -8.95 3.84 -11.82
C SER A 67 -7.44 3.89 -11.62
N ILE A 68 -6.83 5.06 -11.86
CA ILE A 68 -5.39 5.27 -11.71
C ILE A 68 -5.19 6.29 -10.60
N ILE A 69 -4.39 5.92 -9.60
CA ILE A 69 -4.01 6.80 -8.50
C ILE A 69 -2.57 7.22 -8.73
N GLU A 70 -2.37 8.45 -9.20
CA GLU A 70 -1.05 9.02 -9.41
C GLU A 70 -0.42 9.39 -8.07
N LEU A 71 0.71 8.74 -7.74
CA LEU A 71 1.47 8.98 -6.52
C LEU A 71 2.76 9.79 -6.78
N GLY A 72 3.03 10.14 -8.04
CA GLY A 72 4.18 10.94 -8.43
C GLY A 72 4.24 12.28 -7.69
N GLY A 73 5.45 12.63 -7.23
CA GLY A 73 5.70 13.88 -6.51
C GLY A 73 5.30 13.88 -5.04
N LEU A 74 4.65 12.83 -4.54
CA LEU A 74 4.35 12.69 -3.11
C LEU A 74 5.57 12.18 -2.32
N PRO A 75 5.74 12.62 -1.05
CA PRO A 75 6.68 11.99 -0.13
C PRO A 75 6.36 10.50 0.04
N VAL A 76 7.39 9.66 0.17
CA VAL A 76 7.24 8.20 0.24
C VAL A 76 6.37 7.76 1.41
N GLU A 77 6.40 8.49 2.53
CA GLU A 77 5.59 8.20 3.71
C GLU A 77 4.10 8.40 3.43
N VAL A 78 3.76 9.42 2.63
CA VAL A 78 2.37 9.71 2.24
C VAL A 78 1.88 8.66 1.25
N ALA A 79 2.68 8.35 0.24
CA ALA A 79 2.37 7.30 -0.74
C ALA A 79 2.14 5.95 -0.06
N GLN A 80 2.97 5.58 0.92
CA GLN A 80 2.80 4.34 1.68
C GLN A 80 1.47 4.30 2.45
N VAL A 81 1.04 5.41 3.05
CA VAL A 81 -0.26 5.49 3.73
C VAL A 81 -1.40 5.35 2.74
N ILE A 82 -1.35 6.03 1.59
CA ILE A 82 -2.38 5.94 0.54
C ILE A 82 -2.53 4.49 0.07
N VAL A 83 -1.43 3.83 -0.29
CA VAL A 83 -1.46 2.41 -0.71
C VAL A 83 -2.02 1.52 0.40
N SER A 84 -1.68 1.78 1.66
CA SER A 84 -2.23 1.01 2.79
C SER A 84 -3.75 1.16 2.91
N VAL A 85 -4.25 2.38 2.82
CA VAL A 85 -5.69 2.67 2.92
C VAL A 85 -6.44 2.06 1.74
N VAL A 86 -5.97 2.28 0.51
CA VAL A 86 -6.60 1.73 -0.70
C VAL A 86 -6.63 0.19 -0.65
N ALA A 87 -5.52 -0.45 -0.27
CA ALA A 87 -5.46 -1.90 -0.15
C ALA A 87 -6.46 -2.45 0.89
N ARG A 88 -6.57 -1.77 2.04
CA ARG A 88 -7.53 -2.16 3.08
C ARG A 88 -8.98 -1.96 2.64
N LEU A 89 -9.28 -0.83 2.00
CA LEU A 89 -10.62 -0.55 1.47
C LEU A 89 -11.01 -1.57 0.40
N ALA A 90 -10.09 -1.93 -0.51
CA ALA A 90 -10.35 -2.93 -1.54
C ALA A 90 -10.68 -4.30 -0.90
N PHE A 91 -9.89 -4.72 0.09
CA PHE A 91 -10.12 -5.97 0.81
C PHE A 91 -11.46 -5.95 1.58
N GLU A 92 -11.73 -4.88 2.34
CA GLU A 92 -12.97 -4.73 3.09
C GLU A 92 -14.19 -4.70 2.17
N PHE A 93 -14.12 -3.98 1.05
CA PHE A 93 -15.18 -3.96 0.04
C PHE A 93 -15.45 -5.37 -0.53
N GLY A 94 -14.40 -6.11 -0.90
CA GLY A 94 -14.52 -7.49 -1.35
C GLY A 94 -15.17 -8.40 -0.30
N LEU A 95 -14.79 -8.22 0.97
CA LEU A 95 -15.36 -8.98 2.08
C LEU A 95 -16.85 -8.70 2.26
N TRP A 96 -17.26 -7.43 2.28
CA TRP A 96 -18.67 -7.04 2.45
C TRP A 96 -19.54 -7.39 1.24
N SER A 97 -18.97 -7.33 0.04
CA SER A 97 -19.66 -7.74 -1.20
C SER A 97 -19.67 -9.25 -1.43
N HIS A 98 -19.05 -10.05 -0.55
CA HIS A 98 -18.89 -11.51 -0.75
C HIS A 98 -18.25 -11.86 -2.11
N GLY A 99 -17.35 -10.99 -2.61
CA GLY A 99 -16.71 -11.14 -3.90
C GLY A 99 -17.61 -10.90 -5.12
N ALA A 100 -18.81 -10.34 -4.94
CA ALA A 100 -19.75 -10.07 -6.04
C ALA A 100 -19.21 -9.04 -7.06
N ALA A 101 -18.30 -8.16 -6.63
CA ALA A 101 -17.65 -7.17 -7.48
C ALA A 101 -16.12 -7.36 -7.40
N PRO A 102 -15.52 -8.09 -8.35
CA PRO A 102 -14.10 -8.37 -8.33
C PRO A 102 -13.26 -7.10 -8.51
N ILE A 103 -12.22 -6.94 -7.70
CA ILE A 103 -11.27 -5.82 -7.78
C ILE A 103 -9.87 -6.37 -8.08
N ALA A 104 -9.18 -5.75 -9.04
CA ALA A 104 -7.76 -5.98 -9.27
C ALA A 104 -6.96 -4.78 -8.77
N LEU A 105 -6.23 -4.96 -7.67
CA LEU A 105 -5.32 -3.94 -7.15
C LEU A 105 -3.95 -4.13 -7.79
N VAL A 106 -3.52 -3.14 -8.58
CA VAL A 106 -2.20 -3.12 -9.22
C VAL A 106 -1.29 -2.16 -8.45
N VAL A 107 -0.13 -2.64 -8.02
CA VAL A 107 0.87 -1.84 -7.31
C VAL A 107 2.16 -1.82 -8.12
N GLU A 108 2.48 -0.65 -8.68
CA GLU A 108 3.77 -0.37 -9.30
C GLU A 108 4.85 -0.12 -8.23
N ASP A 109 6.12 -0.37 -8.56
CA ASP A 109 7.26 -0.24 -7.63
C ASP A 109 6.99 -0.97 -6.29
N ALA A 110 6.39 -2.16 -6.34
CA ALA A 110 5.85 -2.83 -5.15
C ALA A 110 6.87 -3.04 -4.02
N HIS A 111 8.16 -3.18 -4.36
CA HIS A 111 9.26 -3.28 -3.38
C HIS A 111 9.35 -2.05 -2.44
N ARG A 112 8.86 -0.87 -2.86
CA ARG A 112 8.77 0.34 -2.02
C ARG A 112 7.69 0.25 -0.94
N TYR A 113 6.66 -0.55 -1.16
CA TYR A 113 5.47 -0.63 -0.30
C TYR A 113 5.42 -1.91 0.54
N ALA A 114 6.04 -2.98 0.05
CA ALA A 114 6.17 -4.26 0.75
C ALA A 114 7.62 -4.77 0.66
N PRO A 115 8.58 -4.15 1.35
CA PRO A 115 9.97 -4.57 1.28
C PRO A 115 10.18 -5.93 1.96
N ALA A 116 11.20 -6.67 1.50
CA ALA A 116 11.60 -7.97 2.03
C ALA A 116 12.01 -7.92 3.52
N LYS A 117 12.61 -6.81 3.95
CA LYS A 117 13.03 -6.59 5.33
C LYS A 117 11.88 -5.99 6.15
N GLU A 118 11.47 -6.67 7.21
CA GLU A 118 10.32 -6.27 8.02
C GLU A 118 10.47 -4.93 8.74
N ASN A 119 11.71 -4.49 8.97
CA ASN A 119 12.04 -3.22 9.64
C ASN A 119 12.16 -2.03 8.68
N VAL A 120 11.92 -2.23 7.39
CA VAL A 120 11.97 -1.18 6.37
C VAL A 120 10.56 -0.82 5.91
N GLY A 121 10.29 0.46 5.70
CA GLY A 121 9.01 0.96 5.21
C GLY A 121 7.87 0.98 6.24
N PHE A 122 6.65 1.21 5.77
CA PHE A 122 5.46 1.30 6.62
C PHE A 122 4.79 -0.07 6.76
N ALA A 123 4.97 -0.67 7.94
CA ALA A 123 4.47 -2.01 8.25
C ALA A 123 2.98 -2.25 7.93
N PRO A 124 2.05 -1.29 8.12
CA PRO A 124 0.65 -1.45 7.72
C PRO A 124 0.44 -1.68 6.22
N THR A 125 1.22 -1.01 5.36
CA THR A 125 1.11 -1.21 3.89
C THR A 125 1.50 -2.62 3.51
N ARG A 126 2.69 -3.07 3.97
CA ARG A 126 3.16 -4.43 3.76
C ARG A 126 2.14 -5.46 4.24
N LYS A 127 1.62 -5.30 5.47
CA LYS A 127 0.61 -6.22 6.03
C LYS A 127 -0.66 -6.27 5.20
N ALA A 128 -1.15 -5.12 4.71
CA ALA A 128 -2.34 -5.06 3.86
C ALA A 128 -2.12 -5.81 2.54
N LEU A 129 -0.98 -5.58 1.87
CA LEU A 129 -0.65 -6.26 0.61
C LEU A 129 -0.44 -7.77 0.80
N VAL A 130 0.28 -8.19 1.84
CA VAL A 130 0.45 -9.63 2.18
C VAL A 130 -0.90 -10.28 2.47
N ARG A 131 -1.82 -9.58 3.16
CA ARG A 131 -3.17 -10.09 3.42
C ARG A 131 -3.95 -10.32 2.12
N ILE A 132 -3.91 -9.38 1.18
CA ILE A 132 -4.55 -9.57 -0.14
C ILE A 132 -3.89 -10.75 -0.87
N ALA A 133 -2.56 -10.86 -0.85
CA ALA A 133 -1.86 -11.97 -1.50
C ALA A 133 -2.31 -13.35 -0.95
N LYS A 134 -2.54 -13.48 0.36
CA LYS A 134 -2.96 -14.73 1.01
C LYS A 134 -4.45 -15.02 0.91
N GLU A 135 -5.28 -13.99 1.07
CA GLU A 135 -6.72 -14.15 1.33
C GLU A 135 -7.60 -13.49 0.28
N GLY A 136 -7.06 -12.62 -0.57
CA GLY A 136 -7.81 -11.81 -1.52
C GLY A 136 -8.67 -12.64 -2.47
N ARG A 137 -8.19 -13.81 -2.91
CA ARG A 137 -8.96 -14.74 -3.75
C ARG A 137 -10.30 -15.13 -3.13
N LYS A 138 -10.40 -15.24 -1.80
CA LYS A 138 -11.64 -15.61 -1.10
C LYS A 138 -12.71 -14.51 -1.15
N VAL A 139 -12.28 -13.27 -1.34
CA VAL A 139 -13.14 -12.07 -1.29
C VAL A 139 -13.22 -11.34 -2.63
N GLY A 140 -12.79 -11.98 -3.73
CA GLY A 140 -12.83 -11.38 -5.07
C GLY A 140 -11.81 -10.26 -5.30
N VAL A 141 -10.75 -10.16 -4.49
CA VAL A 141 -9.71 -9.13 -4.62
C VAL A 141 -8.40 -9.77 -5.07
N SER A 142 -7.92 -9.42 -6.26
CA SER A 142 -6.63 -9.88 -6.78
C SER A 142 -5.56 -8.80 -6.58
N LEU A 143 -4.33 -9.24 -6.34
CA LEU A 143 -3.15 -8.37 -6.24
C LEU A 143 -2.23 -8.60 -7.43
N TRP A 144 -1.85 -7.51 -8.09
CA TRP A 144 -0.85 -7.48 -9.15
C TRP A 144 0.30 -6.61 -8.67
N VAL A 145 1.52 -7.14 -8.73
CA VAL A 145 2.71 -6.43 -8.31
C VAL A 145 3.67 -6.30 -9.49
N ALA A 146 4.11 -5.07 -9.76
CA ALA A 146 5.18 -4.79 -10.70
C ALA A 146 6.41 -4.29 -9.91
N SER A 147 7.56 -4.91 -10.14
CA SER A 147 8.82 -4.54 -9.50
C SER A 147 10.01 -4.93 -10.37
N GLN A 148 10.98 -4.02 -10.42
CA GLN A 148 12.30 -4.16 -11.02
C GLN A 148 13.33 -4.77 -10.06
N ARG A 149 13.00 -4.90 -8.77
CA ARG A 149 13.83 -5.51 -7.73
C ARG A 149 13.07 -6.60 -6.99
N PRO A 150 12.91 -7.80 -7.56
CA PRO A 150 12.20 -8.90 -6.90
C PRO A 150 12.86 -9.30 -5.58
N THR A 151 14.20 -9.28 -5.46
CA THR A 151 14.88 -9.55 -4.18
C THR A 151 14.53 -8.59 -3.04
N GLU A 152 14.09 -7.37 -3.37
CA GLU A 152 13.68 -6.37 -2.39
C GLU A 152 12.19 -6.45 -2.02
N LEU A 153 11.39 -7.28 -2.71
CA LEU A 153 9.96 -7.46 -2.44
C LEU A 153 9.73 -8.54 -1.37
N ASP A 154 8.65 -8.40 -0.58
CA ASP A 154 8.24 -9.39 0.40
C ASP A 154 8.10 -10.79 -0.23
N GLY A 155 8.86 -11.75 0.30
CA GLY A 155 8.88 -13.12 -0.22
C GLY A 155 7.54 -13.85 -0.10
N THR A 156 6.68 -13.44 0.84
CA THR A 156 5.32 -13.98 0.93
C THR A 156 4.49 -13.51 -0.26
N ILE A 157 4.56 -12.23 -0.63
CA ILE A 157 3.87 -11.74 -1.82
C ILE A 157 4.36 -12.49 -3.06
N LEU A 158 5.69 -12.61 -3.25
CA LEU A 158 6.27 -13.33 -4.39
C LEU A 158 5.81 -14.80 -4.46
N SER A 159 5.85 -15.52 -3.34
CA SER A 159 5.44 -16.94 -3.29
C SER A 159 3.94 -17.17 -3.43
N GLN A 160 3.10 -16.15 -3.21
CA GLN A 160 1.65 -16.22 -3.44
C GLN A 160 1.27 -15.79 -4.87
N CYS A 161 2.21 -15.28 -5.68
CA CYS A 161 1.94 -14.93 -7.07
C CYS A 161 1.83 -16.20 -7.94
N ASN A 162 0.60 -16.57 -8.29
CA ASN A 162 0.34 -17.72 -9.16
C ASN A 162 0.70 -17.48 -10.64
N THR A 163 0.79 -16.21 -11.05
CA THR A 163 1.12 -15.81 -12.42
C THR A 163 2.26 -14.82 -12.38
N ILE A 164 3.32 -15.12 -13.13
CA ILE A 164 4.55 -14.35 -13.14
C ILE A 164 4.86 -13.98 -14.59
N PHE A 165 4.94 -12.68 -14.85
CA PHE A 165 5.48 -12.13 -16.09
C PHE A 165 6.90 -11.68 -15.81
N ALA A 166 7.87 -12.46 -16.29
CA ALA A 166 9.28 -12.17 -16.09
C ALA A 166 9.89 -11.63 -17.38
N MET A 167 10.41 -10.41 -17.31
CA MET A 167 11.19 -9.79 -18.37
C MET A 167 12.69 -10.01 -18.11
N ARG A 168 13.56 -9.40 -18.92
CA ARG A 168 15.01 -9.54 -18.78
C ARG A 168 15.49 -9.13 -17.38
N LEU A 169 16.10 -10.08 -16.66
CA LEU A 169 16.74 -9.87 -15.37
C LEU A 169 18.26 -10.10 -15.50
N ALA A 170 19.05 -9.03 -15.40
CA ALA A 170 20.50 -9.12 -15.51
C ALA A 170 21.16 -9.65 -14.21
N ASN A 171 20.59 -9.30 -13.06
CA ASN A 171 21.16 -9.64 -11.75
C ASN A 171 20.88 -11.09 -11.37
N GLN A 172 21.92 -11.83 -10.98
CA GLN A 172 21.81 -13.23 -10.59
C GLN A 172 20.95 -13.42 -9.34
N ALA A 173 21.07 -12.53 -8.35
CA ALA A 173 20.27 -12.63 -7.12
C ALA A 173 18.76 -12.50 -7.41
N ASP A 174 18.38 -11.62 -8.34
CA ASP A 174 16.99 -11.43 -8.76
C ASP A 174 16.46 -12.64 -9.53
N GLN A 175 17.30 -13.28 -10.35
CA GLN A 175 16.93 -14.53 -11.01
C GLN A 175 16.74 -15.67 -10.00
N GLU A 176 17.59 -15.77 -8.99
CA GLU A 176 17.50 -16.79 -7.94
C GLU A 176 16.25 -16.59 -7.08
N ALA A 177 15.93 -15.36 -6.68
CA ALA A 177 14.70 -15.04 -5.96
C ALA A 177 13.46 -15.43 -6.77
N LEU A 178 13.47 -15.17 -8.08
CA LEU A 178 12.38 -15.57 -8.96
C LEU A 178 12.29 -17.10 -9.12
N ARG A 179 13.42 -17.80 -9.26
CA ARG A 179 13.46 -19.27 -9.29
C ARG A 179 12.88 -19.90 -8.02
N ALA A 180 13.17 -19.31 -6.86
CA ALA A 180 12.63 -19.77 -5.59
C ALA A 180 11.11 -19.53 -5.45
N ALA A 181 10.56 -18.54 -6.16
CA ALA A 181 9.14 -18.20 -6.12
C ALA A 181 8.29 -18.98 -7.14
N VAL A 182 8.92 -19.64 -8.12
CA VAL A 182 8.24 -20.33 -9.22
C VAL A 182 8.27 -21.85 -8.99
N PRO A 183 7.19 -22.61 -9.31
CA PRO A 183 7.19 -24.07 -9.17
C PRO A 183 8.28 -24.73 -10.04
N ASP A 184 8.90 -25.80 -9.50
CA ASP A 184 10.05 -26.50 -10.11
C ASP A 184 9.89 -26.88 -11.58
N ALA A 185 8.66 -27.15 -12.02
CA ALA A 185 8.34 -27.49 -13.41
C ALA A 185 8.67 -26.36 -14.42
N SER A 186 8.85 -25.13 -13.95
CA SER A 186 9.10 -23.95 -14.80
C SER A 186 10.53 -23.42 -14.68
N THR A 187 11.39 -24.06 -13.88
CA THR A 187 12.77 -23.59 -13.61
C THR A 187 13.64 -23.60 -14.87
N SER A 188 13.39 -24.52 -15.80
CA SER A 188 14.07 -24.56 -17.11
C SER A 188 13.77 -23.33 -17.97
N LEU A 189 12.55 -22.79 -17.93
CA LEU A 189 12.17 -21.57 -18.66
C LEU A 189 12.85 -20.32 -18.08
N LEU A 190 13.12 -20.30 -16.78
CA LEU A 190 13.79 -19.18 -16.11
C LEU A 190 15.27 -19.05 -16.47
N SER A 191 15.88 -20.09 -17.06
CA SER A 191 17.26 -20.02 -17.58
C SER A 191 17.39 -19.08 -18.80
N CYS A 192 16.27 -18.81 -19.49
CA CYS A 192 16.22 -17.95 -20.68
C CYS A 192 16.01 -16.46 -20.35
N LEU A 193 15.74 -16.08 -19.10
CA LEU A 193 15.50 -14.68 -18.73
C LEU A 193 16.66 -13.72 -19.08
N PRO A 194 17.94 -14.11 -18.96
CA PRO A 194 19.06 -13.23 -19.34
C PRO A 194 19.14 -12.97 -20.85
N SER A 195 18.64 -13.90 -21.67
CA SER A 195 18.71 -13.87 -23.13
C SER A 195 17.48 -13.27 -23.81
N LEU A 196 16.45 -12.90 -23.05
CA LEU A 196 15.30 -12.16 -23.58
C LEU A 196 15.74 -10.79 -24.11
N GLY A 197 15.20 -10.43 -25.28
CA GLY A 197 15.36 -9.10 -25.87
C GLY A 197 14.77 -8.00 -24.98
N LEU A 198 15.12 -6.75 -25.26
CA LEU A 198 14.35 -5.61 -24.74
C LEU A 198 12.97 -5.67 -25.42
N GLY A 199 11.93 -5.76 -24.61
CA GLY A 199 10.53 -5.81 -25.06
C GLY A 199 10.09 -4.52 -25.73
#